data_AF-A0A7R9Y021-F1
#
_entry.id   AF-A0A7R9Y021-F1
#
_cell.length_a   1.000
_cell.length_b   1.000
_cell.length_c   1.000
_cell.angle_alpha   90.00
_cell.angle_beta   90.00
_cell.angle_gamma   90.00
#
_symmetry.space_group_name_H-M   'P 1'
#
loop_
_entity.id
_entity.type
_entity.pdbx_description
1 polymer ?
#
loop_
_entity_poly.entity_id
_entity_poly.type
_entity_poly.pdbx_seq_one_letter_code
_entity_poly.pdbx_strand_id
1 'polypeptide(L)'
;ELVFCPVPKVACSNWKALLRKLAGVADYANTTLMHDKRRNGLRYLGTYSAERQRQILRDYYKAVFVRDPWSRLASAYNNKFVAPVEPVAQWTKALYAPLGDAEAEARAAVAAEGGGAPPFGEFA
;
A
#
# COMPACT_ATOMS: atom_id res chain seq x y z
N GLU A 1 -9.21 23.25 3.42
CA GLU A 1 -8.92 22.21 2.40
C GLU A 1 -7.61 21.50 2.75
N LEU A 2 -7.45 20.24 2.35
CA LEU A 2 -6.34 19.35 2.75
C LEU A 2 -5.58 18.85 1.51
N VAL A 3 -4.25 18.83 1.59
CA VAL A 3 -3.37 18.16 0.64
C VAL A 3 -2.81 16.90 1.30
N PHE A 4 -3.15 15.74 0.74
CA PHE A 4 -2.57 14.46 1.14
C PHE A 4 -1.36 14.13 0.26
N CYS A 5 -0.21 13.90 0.89
CA CYS A 5 1.04 13.53 0.23
C CYS A 5 1.26 12.02 0.33
N PRO A 6 0.90 11.22 -0.69
CA PRO A 6 0.99 9.77 -0.60
C PRO A 6 2.45 9.29 -0.65
N VAL A 7 2.90 8.65 0.43
CA VAL A 7 4.14 7.86 0.44
C VAL A 7 3.81 6.39 0.14
N PRO A 8 4.61 5.65 -0.65
CA PRO A 8 4.36 4.23 -0.86
C PRO A 8 4.49 3.41 0.43
N LYS A 9 3.66 2.36 0.55
CA LYS A 9 3.74 1.34 1.62
C LYS A 9 3.48 1.84 3.06
N VAL A 10 2.83 2.99 3.19
CA VAL A 10 2.32 3.58 4.45
C VAL A 10 0.79 3.66 4.45
N ALA A 11 0.11 2.59 4.04
CA ALA A 11 -1.35 2.54 3.89
C ALA A 11 -1.95 3.54 2.86
N CYS A 12 -1.18 3.96 1.85
CA CYS A 12 -1.63 4.97 0.89
C CYS A 12 -2.85 4.57 0.04
N SER A 13 -3.07 3.27 -0.19
CA SER A 13 -4.29 2.78 -0.85
C SER A 13 -5.54 3.00 0.00
N ASN A 14 -5.42 2.80 1.32
CA ASN A 14 -6.53 3.00 2.24
C ASN A 14 -6.91 4.48 2.35
N TRP A 15 -5.90 5.35 2.46
CA TRP A 15 -6.11 6.80 2.44
C TRP A 15 -6.73 7.28 1.12
N LYS A 16 -6.32 6.74 -0.02
CA LYS A 16 -6.95 7.08 -1.31
C LYS A 16 -8.41 6.62 -1.37
N ALA A 17 -8.72 5.41 -0.88
CA ALA A 17 -10.10 4.93 -0.84
C ALA A 17 -10.99 5.83 0.05
N LEU A 18 -10.47 6.25 1.22
CA LEU A 18 -11.16 7.19 2.10
C LEU A 18 -11.36 8.55 1.41
N LEU A 19 -10.32 9.11 0.78
CA LEU A 19 -10.42 10.39 0.07
C LEU A 19 -11.39 10.32 -1.11
N ARG A 20 -11.41 9.20 -1.85
CA ARG A 20 -12.39 8.96 -2.94
C ARG A 20 -13.81 8.89 -2.38
N LYS A 21 -14.01 8.21 -1.25
CA LYS A 21 -15.30 8.14 -0.56
C LYS A 21 -15.78 9.53 -0.11
N LEU A 22 -14.89 10.33 0.50
CA LEU A 22 -15.18 11.69 0.92
C LEU A 22 -15.47 12.63 -0.27
N ALA A 23 -14.86 12.38 -1.42
CA ALA A 23 -15.11 13.11 -2.66
C ALA A 23 -16.38 12.67 -3.41
N GLY A 24 -17.14 11.68 -2.88
CA GLY A 24 -18.37 11.19 -3.51
C GLY A 24 -18.16 10.30 -4.74
N VAL A 25 -16.98 9.71 -4.90
CA VAL A 25 -16.69 8.79 -6.02
C VAL A 25 -17.39 7.45 -5.76
N ALA A 26 -18.30 7.04 -6.66
CA ALA A 26 -19.15 5.86 -6.48
C ALA A 26 -18.37 4.55 -6.31
N ASP A 27 -17.26 4.38 -7.04
CA ASP A 27 -16.41 3.20 -7.05
C ASP A 27 -15.18 3.34 -6.13
N TYR A 28 -15.30 4.06 -5.01
CA TYR A 28 -14.19 4.43 -4.13
C TYR A 28 -13.27 3.26 -3.71
N ALA A 29 -13.83 2.04 -3.56
CA ALA A 29 -13.12 0.83 -3.15
C ALA A 29 -12.39 0.10 -4.29
N ASN A 30 -12.58 0.51 -5.55
CA ASN A 30 -11.96 -0.15 -6.70
C ASN A 30 -10.43 0.03 -6.70
N THR A 31 -9.71 -1.07 -6.46
CA THR A 31 -8.25 -1.10 -6.30
C THR A 31 -7.48 -0.94 -7.60
N THR A 32 -8.05 -1.35 -8.72
CA THR A 32 -7.45 -1.17 -10.05
C THR A 32 -7.47 0.30 -10.47
N LEU A 33 -8.60 0.99 -10.24
CA LEU A 33 -8.76 2.39 -10.64
C LEU A 33 -8.11 3.37 -9.67
N MET A 34 -7.96 3.03 -8.38
CA MET A 34 -7.45 3.99 -7.38
C MET A 34 -6.04 4.54 -7.69
N HIS A 35 -5.21 3.72 -8.37
CA HIS A 35 -3.83 4.06 -8.67
C HIS A 35 -3.67 4.87 -9.97
N ASP A 36 -4.71 4.92 -10.79
CA ASP A 36 -4.73 5.67 -12.04
C ASP A 36 -5.06 7.14 -11.79
N LYS A 37 -4.05 8.01 -11.88
CA LYS A 37 -4.19 9.45 -11.64
C LYS A 37 -5.21 10.14 -12.55
N ARG A 38 -5.51 9.57 -13.72
CA ARG A 38 -6.45 10.16 -14.69
C ARG A 38 -7.90 9.74 -14.41
N ARG A 39 -8.10 8.55 -13.83
CA ARG A 39 -9.43 7.92 -13.69
C ARG A 39 -9.91 7.77 -12.25
N ASN A 40 -9.07 8.02 -11.25
CA ASN A 40 -9.44 7.79 -9.85
C ASN A 40 -10.35 8.86 -9.21
N GLY A 41 -10.66 9.94 -9.93
CA GLY A 41 -11.54 11.01 -9.45
C GLY A 41 -10.92 11.95 -8.42
N LEU A 42 -9.62 11.82 -8.11
CA LEU A 42 -8.90 12.73 -7.22
C LEU A 42 -8.23 13.86 -7.99
N ARG A 43 -8.15 15.05 -7.38
CA ARG A 43 -7.42 16.20 -7.94
C ARG A 43 -5.95 16.15 -7.54
N TYR A 44 -5.07 16.46 -8.48
CA TYR A 44 -3.63 16.43 -8.29
C TYR A 44 -3.05 17.83 -8.38
N LEU A 45 -2.05 18.14 -7.55
CA LEU A 45 -1.43 19.46 -7.53
C LEU A 45 -0.91 19.87 -8.93
N GLY A 46 -0.33 18.92 -9.67
CA GLY A 46 0.21 19.16 -11.01
C GLY A 46 -0.83 19.48 -12.10
N THR A 47 -2.13 19.38 -11.83
CA THR A 47 -3.18 19.77 -12.81
C THR A 47 -3.54 21.26 -12.72
N TYR A 48 -3.02 22.00 -11.73
CA TYR A 48 -3.28 23.42 -11.53
C TYR A 48 -2.18 24.30 -12.13
N SER A 49 -2.46 25.59 -12.38
CA SER A 49 -1.44 26.57 -12.78
C SER A 49 -0.40 26.79 -11.67
N ALA A 50 0.77 27.31 -12.02
CA ALA A 50 1.85 27.55 -11.07
C ALA A 50 1.43 28.48 -9.92
N GLU A 51 0.63 29.51 -10.21
CA GLU A 51 0.10 30.45 -9.22
C GLU A 51 -0.81 29.72 -8.22
N ARG A 52 -1.71 28.88 -8.74
CA ARG A 52 -2.63 28.11 -7.89
C ARG A 52 -1.90 27.04 -7.09
N GLN A 53 -0.88 26.41 -7.66
CA GLN A 53 -0.03 25.46 -6.93
C GLN A 53 0.65 26.14 -5.74
N ARG A 54 1.25 27.32 -5.93
CA ARG A 54 1.87 28.10 -4.84
C ARG A 54 0.85 28.48 -3.77
N GLN A 55 -0.35 28.90 -4.17
CA GLN A 55 -1.44 29.21 -3.23
C GLN A 55 -1.84 27.99 -2.40
N ILE A 56 -2.08 26.85 -3.06
CA ILE A 56 -2.43 25.58 -2.38
C ILE A 56 -1.32 25.19 -1.39
N LEU A 57 -0.05 25.25 -1.82
CA LEU A 57 1.08 24.89 -0.97
C LEU A 57 1.28 25.84 0.21
N ARG A 58 0.85 27.10 0.12
CA ARG A 58 0.92 28.08 1.21
C ARG A 58 -0.26 27.95 2.17
N ASP A 59 -1.48 27.84 1.63
CA ASP A 59 -2.71 28.07 2.38
C ASP A 59 -3.39 26.77 2.87
N TYR A 60 -3.05 25.61 2.29
CA TYR A 60 -3.74 24.36 2.62
C TYR A 60 -2.94 23.57 3.67
N TYR A 61 -3.68 22.83 4.51
CA TYR A 61 -3.08 21.86 5.43
C TYR A 61 -2.47 20.71 4.64
N LYS A 62 -1.26 20.31 5.02
CA LYS A 62 -0.50 19.23 4.37
C LYS A 62 -0.36 18.07 5.33
N ALA A 63 -0.86 16.90 4.94
CA ALA A 63 -0.77 15.68 5.73
C ALA A 63 0.04 14.61 5.00
N VAL A 64 0.91 13.95 5.76
CA VAL A 64 1.69 12.78 5.34
C VAL A 64 1.57 11.73 6.42
N PHE A 65 1.50 10.48 6.01
CA PHE A 65 1.56 9.33 6.92
C PHE A 65 2.91 8.67 6.74
N VAL A 66 3.51 8.32 7.87
CA VAL A 66 4.80 7.64 7.92
C VAL A 66 4.63 6.31 8.62
N ARG A 67 5.60 5.42 8.39
CA ARG A 67 5.71 4.12 9.05
C ARG A 67 7.19 3.94 9.40
N ASP A 68 7.47 3.11 10.39
CA ASP A 68 8.82 2.60 10.66
C ASP A 68 9.57 2.27 9.34
N PRO A 69 10.78 2.82 9.12
CA PRO A 69 11.53 2.65 7.88
C PRO A 69 11.77 1.18 7.50
N TRP A 70 12.08 0.33 8.47
CA TRP A 70 12.40 -1.08 8.24
C TRP A 70 11.17 -1.87 7.80
N SER A 71 10.06 -1.67 8.49
CA SER A 71 8.76 -2.23 8.15
C SER A 71 8.28 -1.78 6.78
N ARG A 72 8.49 -0.49 6.45
CA ARG A 72 8.17 0.05 5.12
C ARG A 72 9.03 -0.60 4.04
N LEU A 73 10.33 -0.76 4.29
CA LEU A 73 11.27 -1.39 3.37
C LEU A 73 10.92 -2.86 3.14
N ALA A 74 10.72 -3.64 4.20
CA ALA A 74 10.30 -5.04 4.10
C ALA A 74 8.97 -5.18 3.34
N SER A 75 8.00 -4.30 3.61
CA SER A 75 6.74 -4.27 2.88
C SER A 75 6.92 -3.95 1.39
N ALA A 76 7.82 -3.03 1.05
CA ALA A 76 8.15 -2.70 -0.33
C ALA A 76 8.84 -3.88 -1.02
N TYR A 77 9.81 -4.49 -0.35
CA TYR A 77 10.56 -5.64 -0.86
C TYR A 77 9.60 -6.80 -1.16
N ASN A 78 8.78 -7.19 -0.18
CA ASN A 78 7.81 -8.25 -0.37
C ASN A 78 6.81 -7.93 -1.48
N ASN A 79 6.37 -6.68 -1.62
CA ASN A 79 5.43 -6.31 -2.68
C ASN A 79 6.03 -6.29 -4.09
N LYS A 80 7.35 -6.11 -4.22
CA LYS A 80 8.01 -5.94 -5.53
C LYS A 80 8.83 -7.13 -5.97
N PHE A 81 9.37 -7.90 -5.03
CA PHE A 81 10.30 -8.98 -5.32
C PHE A 81 9.80 -10.36 -4.87
N VAL A 82 8.95 -10.44 -3.84
CA VAL A 82 8.49 -11.73 -3.27
C VAL A 82 7.06 -12.05 -3.69
N ALA A 83 6.18 -11.05 -3.73
CA ALA A 83 4.80 -11.21 -4.16
C ALA A 83 4.81 -11.74 -5.60
N PRO A 84 4.20 -12.89 -5.87
CA PRO A 84 4.32 -13.54 -7.15
C PRO A 84 3.82 -12.61 -8.27
N VAL A 85 4.71 -12.28 -9.19
CA VAL A 85 4.30 -12.01 -10.57
C VAL A 85 3.76 -13.34 -11.08
N GLU A 86 2.50 -13.38 -11.54
CA GLU A 86 1.81 -14.58 -12.09
C GLU A 86 2.74 -15.53 -12.87
N PRO A 87 3.62 -15.04 -13.77
CA PRO A 87 4.56 -15.90 -14.49
C PRO A 87 5.59 -16.63 -13.61
N VAL A 88 6.03 -16.03 -12.49
CA VAL A 88 6.97 -16.66 -11.55
C VAL A 88 6.24 -17.59 -10.61
N ALA A 89 5.03 -17.19 -10.16
CA ALA A 89 4.19 -17.97 -9.24
C ALA A 89 3.98 -19.41 -9.70
N GLN A 90 3.61 -19.59 -10.98
CA GLN A 90 3.33 -20.89 -11.59
C GLN A 90 4.54 -21.83 -11.56
N TRP A 91 5.74 -21.33 -11.90
CA TRP A 91 6.94 -22.16 -11.96
C TRP A 91 7.59 -22.31 -10.61
N THR A 92 7.55 -21.31 -9.72
CA THR A 92 7.98 -21.51 -8.33
C THR A 92 7.13 -22.56 -7.64
N LYS A 93 5.81 -22.56 -7.85
CA LYS A 93 4.93 -23.59 -7.29
C LYS A 93 5.26 -24.98 -7.85
N ALA A 94 5.57 -25.08 -9.15
CA ALA A 94 6.01 -26.33 -9.76
C ALA A 94 7.42 -26.78 -9.31
N LEU A 95 8.35 -25.84 -9.11
CA LEU A 95 9.73 -26.09 -8.71
C LEU A 95 9.83 -26.52 -7.24
N TYR A 96 9.00 -25.94 -6.37
CA TYR A 96 8.95 -26.26 -4.94
C TYR A 96 7.92 -27.32 -4.57
N ALA A 97 7.03 -27.74 -5.48
CA ALA A 97 6.06 -28.84 -5.25
C ALA A 97 6.68 -30.14 -4.68
N PRO A 98 7.89 -30.58 -5.09
CA PRO A 98 8.52 -31.78 -4.53
C PRO A 98 9.12 -31.57 -3.13
N LEU A 99 9.39 -30.33 -2.75
CA LEU A 99 10.00 -29.96 -1.47
C LEU A 99 8.96 -29.85 -0.34
N GLY A 100 7.67 -29.97 -0.67
CA GLY A 100 6.56 -29.76 0.28
C GLY A 100 6.39 -28.28 0.64
N ASP A 101 5.20 -27.91 1.11
CA ASP A 101 4.91 -26.53 1.53
C ASP A 101 5.56 -26.23 2.89
N ALA A 102 6.89 -26.16 2.93
CA ALA A 102 7.66 -25.78 4.12
C ALA A 102 7.21 -24.42 4.70
N GLU A 103 6.67 -23.54 3.84
CA GLU A 103 6.10 -22.26 4.24
C GLU A 103 4.71 -22.39 4.91
N ALA A 104 3.91 -23.39 4.52
CA ALA A 104 2.64 -23.72 5.17
C ALA A 104 2.89 -24.47 6.49
N GLU A 105 3.89 -25.37 6.54
CA GLU A 105 4.35 -26.00 7.78
C GLU A 105 4.95 -24.98 8.74
N ALA A 106 5.76 -24.03 8.26
CA ALA A 106 6.28 -22.94 9.09
C ALA A 106 5.16 -22.01 9.59
N ARG A 107 4.17 -21.67 8.75
CA ARG A 107 2.98 -20.90 9.16
C ARG A 107 2.11 -21.65 10.17
N ALA A 108 1.94 -22.96 9.97
CA ALA A 108 1.18 -23.82 10.87
C ALA A 108 1.93 -24.02 12.19
N ALA A 109 3.26 -24.14 12.17
CA ALA A 109 4.10 -24.21 13.37
C ALA A 109 4.03 -22.89 14.17
N VAL A 110 4.13 -21.74 13.50
CA VAL A 110 3.96 -20.42 14.13
C VAL A 110 2.55 -20.24 14.70
N ALA A 111 1.51 -20.78 14.05
CA ALA A 111 0.14 -20.74 14.55
C ALA A 111 -0.12 -21.75 15.70
N ALA A 112 0.58 -22.89 15.72
CA ALA A 112 0.41 -23.96 16.69
C ALA A 112 1.15 -23.69 18.02
N GLU A 113 2.24 -22.92 18.01
CA GLU A 113 2.97 -22.55 19.22
C GLU A 113 2.26 -21.49 20.10
N GLY A 114 1.08 -21.01 19.73
CA GLY A 114 0.36 -19.98 20.50
C GLY A 114 1.12 -18.65 20.58
N GLY A 115 2.10 -18.44 19.70
CA GLY A 115 2.89 -17.21 19.62
C GLY A 115 2.05 -16.09 19.05
N GLY A 116 1.87 -15.03 19.84
CA GLY A 116 1.36 -13.76 19.35
C GLY A 116 2.07 -13.33 18.06
N ALA A 117 1.36 -12.54 17.26
CA ALA A 117 1.84 -11.97 16.00
C ALA A 117 3.35 -11.65 16.05
N PRO A 118 4.12 -11.94 14.97
CA PRO A 118 5.55 -11.63 14.93
C PRO A 118 5.77 -10.19 15.40
N PRO A 119 6.86 -9.89 16.14
CA PRO A 119 7.08 -8.61 16.80
C PRO A 119 7.45 -7.56 15.75
N PHE A 120 6.47 -7.18 14.94
CA PHE A 120 6.44 -5.99 14.11
C PHE A 120 5.20 -5.14 14.46
N GLY A 121 4.51 -5.50 15.54
CA GLY A 121 3.46 -4.72 16.19
C GLY A 121 3.94 -3.81 17.33
N GLU A 122 5.24 -3.82 17.66
CA GLU A 122 5.84 -2.89 18.64
C GLU A 122 6.68 -1.81 17.95
N PHE A 123 6.02 -1.01 17.12
CA PHE A 123 6.40 0.40 16.95
C PHE A 123 5.10 1.18 16.86
N ALA A 124 4.82 1.91 17.95
CA ALA A 124 3.71 2.81 18.25
C ALA A 124 2.84 3.31 17.09
#